data_AF-A0A2K3NR44-F1
#
_entry.id   AF-A0A2K3NR44-F1
#
_cell.length_a   1.000
_cell.length_b   1.000
_cell.length_c   1.000
_cell.angle_alpha   90.00
_cell.angle_beta   90.00
_cell.angle_gamma   90.00
#
_symmetry.space_group_name_H-M   'P 1'
#
loop_
_entity.id
_entity.type
_entity.pdbx_description
1 polymer ?
#
loop_
_entity_poly.entity_id
_entity_poly.type
_entity_poly.pdbx_seq_one_letter_code
_entity_poly.pdbx_strand_id
1 'polypeptide(L)'
;METPMAPIIRSLKMLLVRGGSHLLRNIESFSSLVDDLRDYSWRLSRSEAHFLRALLCLRDELVASAPIIASVDGAEARYQKTRVALFDQARSVEENMRMLETSLSAYFHDEDACDARISELRTELTALEERKLDIQNGVREDIGNLLEHRRIQLELKSQVASLGGALERLMNNRGMARTCKLDINKMCEEAEDAAKYL
;
A
#
# COMPACT_ATOMS: atom_id res chain seq x y z
N MET A 1 56.30 20.02 -74.72
CA MET A 1 55.49 20.92 -73.86
C MET A 1 54.27 20.13 -73.43
N GLU A 2 53.97 20.03 -72.14
CA GLU A 2 52.72 19.41 -71.68
C GLU A 2 51.53 20.21 -72.22
N THR A 3 50.49 19.52 -72.69
CA THR A 3 49.25 20.17 -73.13
C THR A 3 48.55 20.80 -71.91
N PRO A 4 47.89 21.96 -72.08
CA PRO A 4 47.26 22.68 -70.96
C PRO A 4 46.19 21.86 -70.21
N MET A 5 45.63 20.81 -70.84
CA MET A 5 44.68 19.87 -70.23
C MET A 5 45.32 18.72 -69.42
N ALA A 6 46.62 18.45 -69.57
CA ALA A 6 47.32 17.37 -68.85
C ALA A 6 47.21 17.47 -67.31
N PRO A 7 47.37 18.65 -66.67
CA PRO A 7 47.17 18.77 -65.23
C PRO A 7 45.72 18.52 -64.81
N ILE A 8 44.73 18.96 -65.62
CA ILE A 8 43.30 18.76 -65.34
C ILE A 8 42.97 17.25 -65.36
N ILE A 9 43.42 16.53 -66.39
CA ILE A 9 43.23 15.08 -66.51
C ILE A 9 43.92 14.34 -65.35
N ARG A 10 45.11 14.78 -64.93
CA ARG A 10 45.82 14.20 -63.79
C ARG A 10 45.03 14.38 -62.49
N SER A 11 44.49 15.57 -62.23
CA SER A 11 43.64 15.86 -61.07
C SER A 11 42.36 15.03 -61.06
N LEU A 12 41.68 14.92 -62.21
CA LEU A 12 40.48 14.08 -62.36
C LEU A 12 40.79 12.61 -62.08
N LYS A 13 41.88 12.07 -62.63
CA LYS A 13 42.32 10.69 -62.34
C LYS A 13 42.61 10.50 -60.86
N MET A 14 43.26 11.46 -60.21
CA MET A 14 43.53 11.38 -58.77
C MET A 14 42.25 11.37 -57.92
N LEU A 15 41.22 12.13 -58.29
CA LEU A 15 39.92 12.08 -57.61
C LEU A 15 39.21 10.74 -57.81
N LEU A 16 39.24 10.19 -59.03
CA LEU A 16 38.62 8.90 -59.34
C LEU A 16 39.30 7.73 -58.60
N VAL A 17 40.64 7.75 -58.49
CA VAL A 17 41.41 6.72 -57.78
C VAL A 17 41.08 6.68 -56.28
N ARG A 18 40.66 7.80 -55.68
CA ARG A 18 40.23 7.84 -54.27
C ARG A 18 38.86 7.22 -54.01
N GLY A 19 38.13 6.83 -55.06
CA GLY A 19 36.88 6.08 -54.97
C GLY A 19 35.62 6.94 -54.80
N GLY A 20 34.46 6.28 -54.92
CA GLY A 20 33.15 6.93 -54.99
C GLY A 20 32.78 7.76 -53.75
N SER A 21 33.11 7.30 -52.54
CA SER A 21 32.82 8.05 -51.30
C SER A 21 33.58 9.38 -51.23
N HIS A 22 34.83 9.40 -51.70
CA HIS A 22 35.61 10.63 -51.79
C HIS A 22 35.07 11.54 -52.90
N LEU A 23 34.63 10.96 -54.01
CA LEU A 23 34.04 11.69 -55.14
C LEU A 23 32.72 12.37 -54.73
N LEU A 24 31.85 11.66 -53.99
CA LEU A 24 30.57 12.20 -53.47
C LEU A 24 30.76 13.38 -52.51
N ARG A 25 31.85 13.41 -51.74
CA ARG A 25 32.17 14.54 -50.85
C ARG A 25 32.77 15.75 -51.58
N ASN A 26 33.27 15.55 -52.80
CA ASN A 26 33.97 16.57 -53.58
C ASN A 26 33.31 16.78 -54.96
N ILE A 27 31.98 16.62 -55.04
CA ILE A 27 31.23 16.72 -56.31
C ILE A 27 31.42 18.08 -56.96
N GLU A 28 31.49 19.16 -56.19
CA GLU A 28 31.71 20.50 -56.69
C GLU A 28 33.09 20.64 -57.35
N SER A 29 34.15 20.20 -56.67
CA SER A 29 35.51 20.20 -57.21
C SER A 29 35.65 19.27 -58.41
N PHE A 30 34.98 18.11 -58.39
CA PHE A 30 34.93 17.20 -59.53
C PHE A 30 34.22 17.83 -60.74
N SER A 31 33.06 18.43 -60.52
CA SER A 31 32.25 19.06 -61.58
C SER A 31 32.99 20.23 -62.23
N SER A 32 33.64 21.08 -61.41
CA SER A 32 34.49 22.18 -61.90
C SER A 32 35.60 21.68 -62.82
N LEU A 33 36.32 20.61 -62.45
CA LEU A 33 37.38 20.05 -63.28
C LEU A 33 36.85 19.40 -64.58
N VAL A 34 35.63 18.86 -64.56
CA VAL A 34 34.96 18.33 -65.76
C VAL A 34 34.56 19.46 -66.70
N ASP A 35 34.07 20.58 -66.17
CA ASP A 35 33.75 21.77 -66.95
C ASP A 35 35.03 22.40 -67.53
N ASP A 36 36.09 22.54 -66.74
CA ASP A 36 37.41 23.00 -67.23
C ASP A 36 37.92 22.13 -68.37
N LEU A 37 37.78 20.80 -68.28
CA LEU A 37 38.19 19.88 -69.36
C LEU A 37 37.29 20.00 -70.61
N ARG A 38 35.99 20.28 -70.41
CA ARG A 38 35.01 20.44 -71.49
C ARG A 38 35.31 21.67 -72.35
N ASP A 39 35.82 22.74 -71.76
CA ASP A 39 36.22 23.96 -72.48
C ASP A 39 37.34 23.70 -73.50
N TYR A 40 38.13 22.64 -73.30
CA TYR A 40 39.16 22.16 -74.23
C TYR A 40 38.69 21.06 -75.18
N SER A 41 37.39 20.77 -75.27
CA SER A 41 36.84 19.63 -76.03
C SER A 41 37.31 19.53 -77.49
N TRP A 42 37.53 20.66 -78.15
CA TRP A 42 38.01 20.74 -79.55
C TRP A 42 39.48 20.37 -79.73
N ARG A 43 40.27 20.29 -78.64
CA ARG A 43 41.70 19.93 -78.66
C ARG A 43 41.98 18.52 -78.16
N LEU A 44 40.98 17.83 -77.63
CA LEU A 44 41.14 16.50 -77.04
C LEU A 44 41.46 15.47 -78.13
N SER A 45 42.39 14.56 -77.83
CA SER A 45 42.54 13.33 -78.62
C SER A 45 41.28 12.47 -78.51
N ARG A 46 41.13 11.48 -79.41
CA ARG A 46 39.99 10.55 -79.38
C ARG A 46 39.82 9.85 -78.03
N SER A 47 40.92 9.51 -77.36
CA SER A 47 40.92 8.85 -76.05
C SER A 47 40.46 9.80 -74.93
N GLU A 48 40.92 11.05 -74.95
CA GLU A 48 40.55 12.06 -73.97
C GLU A 48 39.11 12.54 -74.16
N ALA A 49 38.63 12.62 -75.40
CA ALA A 49 37.23 12.91 -75.70
C ALA A 49 36.31 11.79 -75.19
N HIS A 50 36.72 10.53 -75.31
CA HIS A 50 35.99 9.41 -74.71
C HIS A 50 35.98 9.49 -73.18
N PHE A 51 37.13 9.81 -72.57
CA PHE A 51 37.25 10.04 -71.13
C PHE A 51 36.33 11.17 -70.64
N LEU A 52 36.32 12.32 -71.32
CA LEU A 52 35.40 13.42 -71.02
C LEU A 52 33.93 12.99 -71.09
N ARG A 53 33.56 12.19 -72.10
CA ARG A 53 32.18 11.69 -72.22
C ARG A 53 31.79 10.80 -71.03
N ALA A 54 32.69 9.92 -70.60
CA ALA A 54 32.47 9.10 -69.41
C ALA A 54 32.37 9.94 -68.13
N LEU A 55 33.20 10.99 -68.00
CA LEU A 55 33.15 11.93 -66.87
C LEU A 55 31.85 12.72 -66.82
N LEU A 56 31.33 13.17 -67.96
CA LEU A 56 30.05 13.87 -68.05
C LEU A 56 28.90 12.97 -67.60
N CYS A 57 28.85 11.72 -68.08
CA CYS A 57 27.85 10.74 -67.62
C CYS A 57 27.95 10.50 -66.11
N LEU A 58 29.16 10.27 -65.60
CA LEU A 58 29.41 10.05 -64.18
C LEU A 58 29.00 11.26 -63.33
N ARG A 59 29.30 12.48 -63.79
CA ARG A 59 28.90 13.72 -63.10
C ARG A 59 27.38 13.81 -63.00
N ASP A 60 26.67 13.58 -64.10
CA ASP A 60 25.20 13.69 -64.11
C ASP A 60 24.56 12.66 -63.16
N GLU A 61 25.08 11.43 -63.12
CA GLU A 61 24.66 10.40 -62.15
C GLU A 61 24.97 10.78 -60.69
N LEU A 62 26.16 11.32 -60.42
CA LEU A 62 26.57 11.75 -59.08
C LEU A 62 25.75 12.94 -58.58
N VAL A 63 25.53 13.94 -59.42
CA VAL A 63 24.72 15.13 -59.09
C VAL A 63 23.28 14.71 -58.81
N ALA A 64 22.72 13.76 -59.58
CA ALA A 64 21.39 13.24 -59.33
C ALA A 64 21.30 12.39 -58.04
N SER A 65 22.33 11.60 -57.75
CA SER A 65 22.31 10.62 -56.64
C SER A 65 22.73 11.21 -55.29
N ALA A 66 23.56 12.25 -55.27
CA ALA A 66 24.13 12.78 -54.03
C ALA A 66 23.09 13.34 -53.04
N PRO A 67 22.04 14.08 -53.46
CA PRO A 67 20.98 14.50 -52.55
C PRO A 67 20.23 13.31 -51.93
N ILE A 68 20.04 12.23 -52.70
CA ILE A 68 19.37 11.01 -52.24
C ILE A 68 20.24 10.32 -51.19
N ILE A 69 21.53 10.13 -51.46
CA ILE A 69 22.47 9.50 -50.52
C ILE A 69 22.55 10.30 -49.22
N ALA A 70 22.70 11.63 -49.29
CA ALA A 70 22.74 12.49 -48.11
C ALA A 70 21.43 12.44 -47.30
N SER A 71 20.29 12.36 -47.99
CA SER A 71 18.97 12.21 -47.36
C SER A 71 18.86 10.86 -46.63
N VAL A 72 19.29 9.77 -47.26
CA VAL A 72 19.29 8.42 -46.68
C VAL A 72 20.21 8.34 -45.47
N ASP A 73 21.45 8.82 -45.57
CA ASP A 73 22.41 8.84 -44.46
C ASP A 73 21.87 9.65 -43.28
N GLY A 74 21.26 10.81 -43.56
CA GLY A 74 20.61 11.64 -42.55
C GLY A 74 19.41 10.95 -41.90
N ALA A 75 18.60 10.22 -42.68
CA ALA A 75 17.46 9.46 -42.18
C ALA A 75 17.91 8.28 -41.30
N GLU A 76 18.94 7.54 -41.71
CA GLU A 76 19.52 6.45 -40.95
C GLU A 76 20.09 6.94 -39.62
N ALA A 77 20.85 8.05 -39.62
CA ALA A 77 21.37 8.64 -38.39
C ALA A 77 20.25 9.05 -37.42
N ARG A 78 19.17 9.66 -37.93
CA ARG A 78 17.99 10.01 -37.12
C ARG A 78 17.28 8.76 -36.58
N TYR A 79 17.06 7.76 -37.44
CA TYR A 79 16.45 6.49 -37.06
C TYR A 79 17.25 5.83 -35.94
N GLN A 80 18.57 5.74 -36.09
CA GLN A 80 19.43 5.12 -35.10
C GLN A 80 19.40 5.84 -33.76
N LYS A 81 19.43 7.17 -33.77
CA LYS A 81 19.28 7.99 -32.56
C LYS A 81 17.95 7.73 -31.87
N THR A 82 16.85 7.76 -32.61
CA THR A 82 15.50 7.51 -32.08
C THR A 82 15.37 6.08 -31.55
N ARG A 83 15.92 5.09 -32.27
CA ARG A 83 15.92 3.69 -31.87
C ARG A 83 16.59 3.50 -30.51
N VAL A 84 17.79 4.05 -30.32
CA VAL A 84 18.49 3.96 -29.03
C VAL A 84 17.68 4.62 -27.91
N ALA A 85 17.16 5.84 -28.14
CA ALA A 85 16.34 6.54 -27.15
C ALA A 85 15.08 5.76 -26.75
N LEU A 86 14.40 5.13 -27.72
CA LEU A 86 13.24 4.28 -27.45
C LEU A 86 13.60 3.02 -26.65
N PHE A 87 14.75 2.39 -26.92
CA PHE A 87 15.23 1.26 -26.13
C PHE A 87 15.52 1.65 -24.68
N ASP A 88 16.16 2.80 -24.46
CA ASP A 88 16.44 3.29 -23.11
C ASP A 88 15.14 3.63 -22.36
N GLN A 89 14.17 4.24 -23.05
CA GLN A 89 12.84 4.50 -22.50
C GLN A 89 12.10 3.20 -22.14
N ALA A 90 12.11 2.21 -23.05
CA ALA A 90 11.46 0.91 -22.81
C ALA A 90 12.06 0.21 -21.58
N ARG A 91 13.39 0.21 -21.45
CA ARG A 91 14.09 -0.34 -20.28
C ARG A 91 13.71 0.40 -18.99
N SER A 92 13.63 1.73 -19.04
CA SER A 92 13.21 2.54 -17.90
C SER A 92 11.78 2.21 -17.45
N VAL A 93 10.85 2.05 -18.39
CA VAL A 93 9.47 1.65 -18.11
C VAL A 93 9.41 0.26 -17.48
N GLU A 94 10.16 -0.70 -17.99
CA GLU A 94 10.23 -2.06 -17.45
C GLU A 94 10.70 -2.07 -15.99
N GLU A 95 11.74 -1.30 -15.67
CA GLU A 95 12.25 -1.18 -14.30
C GLU A 95 11.21 -0.54 -13.37
N ASN A 96 10.52 0.52 -13.83
CA ASN A 96 9.44 1.14 -13.07
C ASN A 96 8.29 0.16 -12.80
N MET A 97 7.92 -0.67 -13.78
CA MET A 97 6.89 -1.70 -13.60
C MET A 97 7.31 -2.72 -12.55
N ARG A 98 8.58 -3.17 -12.57
CA ARG A 98 9.12 -4.12 -11.59
C ARG A 98 9.11 -3.56 -10.16
N MET A 99 9.47 -2.28 -10.00
CA MET A 99 9.38 -1.59 -8.71
C MET A 99 7.95 -1.48 -8.20
N LEU A 100 6.99 -1.14 -9.08
CA LEU A 100 5.57 -1.07 -8.74
C LEU A 100 5.02 -2.44 -8.34
N GLU A 101 5.37 -3.50 -9.07
CA GLU A 101 4.99 -4.87 -8.73
C GLU A 101 5.51 -5.29 -7.34
N THR A 102 6.78 -4.98 -7.06
CA THR A 102 7.38 -5.25 -5.74
C THR A 102 6.64 -4.49 -4.63
N SER A 103 6.29 -3.23 -4.89
CA SER A 103 5.58 -2.38 -3.92
C SER A 103 4.15 -2.89 -3.67
N LEU A 104 3.44 -3.28 -4.73
CA LEU A 104 2.10 -3.88 -4.63
C LEU A 104 2.14 -5.21 -3.86
N SER A 105 3.14 -6.06 -4.12
CA SER A 105 3.31 -7.30 -3.37
C SER A 105 3.50 -7.05 -1.87
N ALA A 106 4.24 -6.01 -1.49
CA ALA A 106 4.40 -5.63 -0.09
C ALA A 106 3.07 -5.15 0.53
N TYR A 107 2.32 -4.30 -0.19
CA TYR A 107 1.00 -3.84 0.28
C TYR A 107 0.00 -4.98 0.46
N PHE A 108 -0.02 -5.97 -0.43
CA PHE A 108 -0.90 -7.13 -0.25
C PHE A 108 -0.52 -7.97 0.98
N HIS A 109 0.77 -8.15 1.25
CA HIS A 109 1.20 -8.83 2.49
C HIS A 109 0.81 -8.05 3.76
N ASP A 110 0.90 -6.72 3.72
CA ASP A 110 0.47 -5.88 4.83
C ASP A 110 -1.06 -5.92 5.02
N GLU A 111 -1.82 -5.96 3.92
CA GLU A 111 -3.29 -6.12 3.94
C GLU A 111 -3.69 -7.47 4.56
N ASP A 112 -3.07 -8.57 4.12
CA ASP A 112 -3.30 -9.91 4.69
C ASP A 112 -2.99 -9.94 6.20
N ALA A 113 -1.89 -9.30 6.62
CA ALA A 113 -1.52 -9.20 8.03
C ALA A 113 -2.53 -8.37 8.84
N CYS A 114 -3.05 -7.29 8.27
CA CYS A 114 -4.11 -6.49 8.88
C CYS A 114 -5.41 -7.30 9.02
N ASP A 115 -5.81 -8.04 7.99
CA ASP A 115 -7.01 -8.87 8.01
C ASP A 115 -6.92 -10.00 9.05
N ALA A 116 -5.75 -10.63 9.17
CA ALA A 116 -5.47 -11.58 10.24
C ALA A 116 -5.64 -10.93 11.62
N ARG A 117 -5.06 -9.74 11.82
CA ARG A 117 -5.16 -9.01 13.08
C ARG A 117 -6.57 -8.56 13.41
N ILE A 118 -7.34 -8.11 12.42
CA ILE A 118 -8.75 -7.76 12.58
C ILE A 118 -9.55 -8.99 13.02
N SER A 119 -9.29 -10.15 12.43
CA SER A 119 -9.96 -11.40 12.77
C SER A 119 -9.65 -11.82 14.21
N GLU A 120 -8.38 -11.75 14.63
CA GLU A 120 -7.98 -11.98 16.03
C GLU A 120 -8.73 -11.05 16.99
N LEU A 121 -8.68 -9.73 16.73
CA LEU A 121 -9.33 -8.75 17.60
C LEU A 121 -10.85 -8.93 17.69
N ARG A 122 -11.50 -9.36 16.60
CA ARG A 122 -12.93 -9.70 16.62
C ARG A 122 -13.22 -10.88 17.53
N THR A 123 -12.39 -11.93 17.48
CA THR A 123 -12.56 -13.09 18.37
C THR A 123 -12.33 -12.74 19.84
N GLU A 124 -11.29 -11.94 20.14
CA GLU A 124 -11.04 -11.40 21.47
C GLU A 124 -12.23 -10.56 21.97
N LEU A 125 -12.79 -9.69 21.13
CA LEU A 125 -13.94 -8.87 21.47
C LEU A 125 -15.16 -9.72 21.84
N THR A 126 -15.48 -10.74 21.03
CA THR A 126 -16.61 -11.64 21.33
C THR A 126 -16.43 -12.37 22.67
N ALA A 127 -15.22 -12.85 22.96
CA ALA A 127 -14.93 -13.53 24.23
C ALA A 127 -15.06 -12.57 25.44
N LEU A 128 -14.69 -11.30 25.27
CA LEU A 128 -14.87 -10.28 26.30
C LEU A 128 -16.34 -9.93 26.52
N GLU A 129 -17.15 -9.88 25.47
CA GLU A 129 -18.59 -9.66 25.58
C GLU A 129 -19.30 -10.79 26.33
N GLU A 130 -18.93 -12.05 26.04
CA GLU A 130 -19.43 -13.22 26.77
C GLU A 130 -19.06 -13.15 28.26
N ARG A 131 -17.79 -12.90 28.58
CA ARG A 131 -17.33 -12.75 29.97
C ARG A 131 -18.06 -11.63 30.71
N LYS A 132 -18.32 -10.50 30.03
CA LYS A 132 -19.08 -9.40 30.61
C LYS A 132 -20.50 -9.84 30.95
N LEU A 133 -21.17 -10.58 30.07
CA LEU A 133 -22.52 -11.08 30.31
C LEU A 133 -22.55 -12.07 31.49
N ASP A 134 -21.58 -12.98 31.57
CA ASP A 134 -21.46 -13.93 32.68
C ASP A 134 -21.30 -13.23 34.03
N ILE A 135 -20.42 -12.23 34.10
CA ILE A 135 -20.23 -11.42 35.30
C ILE A 135 -21.52 -10.68 35.67
N GLN A 136 -22.22 -10.08 34.69
CA GLN A 136 -23.48 -9.40 34.94
C GLN A 136 -24.57 -10.34 35.47
N ASN A 137 -24.60 -11.58 34.98
CA ASN A 137 -25.53 -12.60 35.47
C ASN A 137 -25.18 -13.03 36.90
N GLY A 138 -23.90 -13.28 37.19
CA GLY A 138 -23.43 -13.62 38.53
C GLY A 138 -23.74 -12.52 39.56
N VAL A 139 -23.46 -11.26 39.23
CA VAL A 139 -23.79 -10.11 40.09
C VAL A 139 -25.30 -10.03 40.35
N ARG A 140 -26.13 -10.30 39.34
CA ARG A 140 -27.60 -10.30 39.51
C ARG A 140 -28.06 -11.40 40.45
N GLU A 141 -27.50 -12.60 40.33
CA GLU A 141 -27.78 -13.73 41.20
C GLU A 141 -27.37 -13.44 42.64
N ASP A 142 -26.15 -12.92 42.85
CA ASP A 142 -25.65 -12.53 44.18
C ASP A 142 -26.53 -11.47 44.85
N ILE A 143 -26.97 -10.46 44.09
CA ILE A 143 -27.92 -9.46 44.59
C ILE A 143 -29.25 -10.11 44.98
N GLY A 144 -29.76 -11.05 44.16
CA GLY A 144 -30.97 -11.80 44.47
C GLY A 144 -30.85 -12.59 45.78
N ASN A 145 -29.75 -13.31 45.96
CA ASN A 145 -29.44 -14.07 47.17
C ASN A 145 -29.34 -13.16 48.39
N LEU A 146 -28.66 -12.01 48.28
CA LEU A 146 -28.55 -11.02 49.35
C LEU A 146 -29.91 -10.43 49.75
N LEU A 147 -30.78 -10.14 48.78
CA LEU A 147 -32.13 -9.65 49.05
C LEU A 147 -32.98 -10.69 49.79
N GLU A 148 -32.89 -11.97 49.42
CA GLU A 148 -33.60 -13.04 50.10
C GLU A 148 -33.08 -13.25 51.53
N HIS A 149 -31.76 -13.26 51.73
CA HIS A 149 -31.17 -13.29 53.07
C HIS A 149 -31.64 -12.10 53.92
N ARG A 150 -31.71 -10.90 53.33
CA ARG A 150 -32.23 -9.71 54.02
C ARG A 150 -33.69 -9.86 54.39
N ARG A 151 -34.52 -10.43 53.52
CA ARG A 151 -35.95 -10.72 53.79
C ARG A 151 -36.09 -11.64 55.00
N ILE A 152 -35.39 -12.77 55.00
CA ILE A 152 -35.40 -13.74 56.11
C ILE A 152 -34.92 -13.09 57.41
N GLN A 153 -33.86 -12.29 57.36
CA GLN A 153 -33.34 -11.59 58.53
C GLN A 153 -34.37 -10.64 59.16
N LEU A 154 -35.13 -9.91 58.33
CA LEU A 154 -36.19 -9.01 58.80
C LEU A 154 -37.35 -9.79 59.44
N GLU A 155 -37.73 -10.92 58.85
CA GLU A 155 -38.76 -11.82 59.39
C GLU A 155 -38.36 -12.41 60.74
N LEU A 156 -37.12 -12.88 60.87
CA LEU A 156 -36.60 -13.37 62.16
C LEU A 156 -36.55 -12.25 63.22
N LYS A 157 -36.15 -11.03 62.84
CA LYS A 157 -36.15 -9.88 63.77
C LYS A 157 -37.55 -9.57 64.30
N SER A 158 -38.58 -9.63 63.46
CA SER A 158 -39.96 -9.37 63.91
C SER A 158 -40.46 -10.48 64.84
N GLN A 159 -40.11 -11.74 64.57
CA GLN A 159 -40.42 -12.87 65.45
C GLN A 159 -39.71 -12.77 66.81
N VAL A 160 -38.43 -12.39 66.83
CA VAL A 160 -37.70 -12.19 68.09
C VAL A 160 -38.33 -11.07 68.91
N ALA A 161 -38.73 -9.96 68.28
CA ALA A 161 -39.42 -8.87 68.97
C ALA A 161 -40.77 -9.31 69.57
N SER A 162 -41.56 -10.12 68.84
CA SER A 162 -42.85 -10.61 69.31
C SER A 162 -42.71 -11.61 70.47
N LEU A 163 -41.75 -12.53 70.38
CA LEU A 163 -41.41 -13.47 71.45
C LEU A 163 -40.88 -12.75 72.68
N GLY A 164 -40.04 -11.72 72.51
CA GLY A 164 -39.54 -10.88 73.59
C GLY A 164 -40.70 -10.22 74.36
N GLY A 165 -41.65 -9.60 73.65
CA GLY A 165 -42.85 -9.04 74.28
C GLY A 165 -43.75 -10.09 74.95
N ALA A 166 -43.83 -11.31 74.40
CA ALA A 166 -44.57 -12.40 75.03
C ALA A 166 -43.90 -12.89 76.33
N LEU A 167 -42.57 -13.01 76.34
CA LEU A 167 -41.80 -13.39 77.51
C LEU A 167 -41.94 -12.36 78.64
N GLU A 168 -41.87 -11.07 78.32
CA GLU A 168 -42.06 -9.98 79.29
C GLU A 168 -43.44 -10.05 79.95
N ARG A 169 -44.50 -10.29 79.16
CA ARG A 169 -45.86 -10.53 79.69
C ARG A 169 -45.91 -11.75 80.62
N LEU A 170 -45.30 -12.87 80.24
CA LEU A 170 -45.25 -14.07 81.09
C LEU A 170 -44.47 -13.82 82.39
N MET A 171 -43.38 -13.07 82.33
CA MET A 171 -42.61 -12.68 83.52
C MET A 171 -43.44 -11.82 84.47
N ASN A 172 -44.17 -10.84 83.94
CA ASN A 172 -45.08 -10.00 84.73
C ASN A 172 -46.20 -10.83 85.37
N ASN A 173 -46.86 -11.70 84.60
CA ASN A 173 -47.91 -12.60 85.11
C ASN A 173 -47.37 -13.52 86.21
N ARG A 174 -46.16 -14.07 86.04
CA ARG A 174 -45.49 -14.89 87.07
C ARG A 174 -45.21 -14.08 88.33
N GLY A 175 -44.79 -12.82 88.19
CA GLY A 175 -44.61 -11.88 89.29
C GLY A 175 -45.92 -11.68 90.07
N MET A 176 -47.00 -11.35 89.37
CA MET A 176 -48.33 -11.19 89.97
C MET A 176 -48.82 -12.46 90.67
N ALA A 177 -48.66 -13.64 90.04
CA ALA A 177 -49.05 -14.91 90.64
C ALA A 177 -48.29 -15.22 91.93
N ARG A 178 -47.01 -14.84 92.03
CA ARG A 178 -46.24 -14.94 93.28
C ARG A 178 -46.80 -14.02 94.37
N THR A 179 -47.15 -12.78 94.02
CA THR A 179 -47.79 -11.85 94.96
C THR A 179 -49.13 -12.39 95.44
N CYS A 180 -50.02 -12.81 94.54
CA CYS A 180 -51.29 -13.41 94.91
C CYS A 180 -51.12 -14.65 95.81
N LYS A 181 -50.13 -15.49 95.53
CA LYS A 181 -49.82 -16.65 96.39
C LYS A 181 -49.43 -16.22 97.81
N LEU A 182 -48.60 -15.18 97.95
CA LEU A 182 -48.23 -14.64 99.26
C LEU A 182 -49.45 -14.08 100.00
N ASP A 183 -50.30 -13.34 99.31
CA ASP A 183 -51.52 -12.77 99.88
C ASP A 183 -52.48 -13.86 100.36
N ILE A 184 -52.68 -14.93 99.57
CA ILE A 184 -53.50 -16.07 99.95
C ILE A 184 -52.92 -16.78 101.17
N ASN A 185 -51.62 -17.07 101.17
CA ASN A 185 -50.96 -17.70 102.31
C ASN A 185 -51.14 -16.88 103.59
N LYS A 186 -50.98 -15.55 103.49
CA LYS A 186 -51.21 -14.62 104.60
C LYS A 186 -52.66 -14.66 105.09
N MET A 187 -53.63 -14.63 104.18
CA MET A 187 -55.05 -14.76 104.54
C MET A 187 -55.37 -16.11 105.19
N CYS A 188 -54.73 -17.20 104.76
CA CYS A 188 -54.86 -18.51 105.39
C CYS A 188 -54.28 -18.52 106.81
N GLU A 189 -53.10 -17.92 107.02
CA GLU A 189 -52.50 -17.76 108.35
C GLU A 189 -53.42 -16.93 109.27
N GLU A 190 -53.95 -15.81 108.78
CA GLU A 190 -54.90 -14.96 109.52
C GLU A 190 -56.21 -15.70 109.86
N ALA A 191 -56.73 -16.53 108.95
CA ALA A 191 -57.92 -17.35 109.19
C ALA A 191 -57.66 -18.51 110.17
N GLU A 192 -56.50 -19.16 110.08
CA GLU A 192 -56.06 -20.18 111.04
C GLU A 192 -55.89 -19.59 112.45
N ASP A 193 -55.36 -18.38 112.56
CA ASP A 193 -55.25 -17.68 113.83
C ASP A 193 -56.62 -17.27 114.37
N ALA A 194 -57.53 -16.74 113.54
CA ALA A 194 -58.90 -16.43 113.96
C ALA A 194 -59.67 -17.67 114.44
N ALA A 195 -59.46 -18.83 113.81
CA ALA A 195 -60.09 -20.10 114.20
C ALA A 195 -59.58 -20.65 115.55
N LYS A 196 -58.40 -20.23 116.03
CA LYS A 196 -57.89 -20.59 117.38
C LYS A 196 -58.58 -19.81 118.51
N TYR A 197 -59.35 -18.77 118.20
CA TYR A 197 -60.09 -17.94 119.15
C TYR A 197 -61.61 -18.20 119.15
N LEU A 198 -62.07 -19.26 118.48
CA LEU A 198 -63.44 -19.81 118.53
C LEU A 198 -63.46 -21.11 119.33
#